data_AF-A0A0F9GNE4-F1
#
_entry.id   AF-A0A0F9GNE4-F1
#
_cell.length_a   1.000
_cell.length_b   1.000
_cell.length_c   1.000
_cell.angle_alpha   90.00
_cell.angle_beta   90.00
_cell.angle_gamma   90.00
#
_symmetry.space_group_name_H-M   'P 1'
#
loop_
_entity.id
_entity.type
_entity.pdbx_description
1 polymer ?
#
loop_
_entity_poly.entity_id
_entity_poly.type
_entity_poly.pdbx_seq_one_letter_code
_entity_poly.pdbx_strand_id
1 'polypeptide(L)'
;MTTIEKDEKLKKSINLYEEETNKKAIWRGNITENFKKWQRGEKIYFDDKERICILVSEDMKNEWQDFGTKNNISTLSKLIRKSVEFYMTFKTNNFDFENISNITHYLKEPLTSIKGNSEILIKDHKHELNWDILLKIKNIFDESEILQQRIEGLVVGKTSGENQIDLLIVDDDHSTIKLLTGYFESKGYTCETAFNGEDALEKI
;
A
#
# COMPACT_ATOMS: atom_id res chain seq x y z
N MET A 1 -46.49 -5.44 33.42
CA MET A 1 -45.29 -6.20 33.05
C MET A 1 -44.23 -5.95 34.10
N THR A 2 -44.02 -6.91 35.00
CA THR A 2 -43.04 -6.87 36.10
C THR A 2 -41.61 -6.94 35.57
N THR A 3 -40.63 -6.43 36.32
CA THR A 3 -39.19 -6.44 35.93
C THR A 3 -38.70 -7.84 35.57
N ILE A 4 -39.19 -8.86 36.28
CA ILE A 4 -38.88 -10.29 36.10
C ILE A 4 -39.31 -10.79 34.70
N GLU A 5 -40.45 -10.32 34.20
CA GLU A 5 -41.05 -10.75 32.93
C GLU A 5 -40.29 -10.18 31.72
N LYS A 6 -39.63 -9.03 31.90
CA LYS A 6 -38.75 -8.43 30.89
C LYS A 6 -37.41 -9.17 30.80
N ASP A 7 -36.87 -9.64 31.92
CA ASP A 7 -35.59 -10.35 31.97
C ASP A 7 -35.67 -11.75 31.34
N GLU A 8 -36.78 -12.48 31.56
CA GLU A 8 -37.00 -13.78 30.90
C GLU A 8 -37.13 -13.63 29.37
N LYS A 9 -37.86 -12.61 28.92
CA LYS A 9 -38.05 -12.34 27.49
C LYS A 9 -36.73 -11.98 26.81
N LEU A 10 -35.88 -11.18 27.47
CA LEU A 10 -34.56 -10.80 26.97
C LEU A 10 -33.64 -12.03 26.87
N LYS A 11 -33.63 -12.88 27.90
CA LYS A 11 -32.82 -14.11 27.92
C LYS A 11 -33.20 -15.07 26.79
N LYS A 12 -34.51 -15.22 26.52
CA LYS A 12 -35.01 -16.03 25.41
C LYS A 12 -34.58 -15.46 24.05
N SER A 13 -34.66 -14.14 23.87
CA SER A 13 -34.19 -13.47 22.65
C SER A 13 -32.69 -13.63 22.43
N ILE A 14 -31.87 -13.56 23.49
CA ILE A 14 -30.43 -13.80 23.42
C ILE A 14 -30.13 -15.20 22.89
N ASN A 15 -30.71 -16.23 23.51
CA ASN A 15 -30.46 -17.62 23.10
C ASN A 15 -30.86 -17.86 21.64
N LEU A 16 -32.02 -17.35 21.23
CA LEU A 16 -32.51 -17.51 19.85
C LEU A 16 -31.56 -16.85 18.83
N TYR A 17 -31.05 -15.66 19.13
CA TYR A 17 -30.07 -14.99 18.26
C TYR A 17 -28.75 -15.76 18.19
N GLU A 18 -28.24 -16.22 19.32
CA GLU A 18 -26.96 -16.94 19.36
C GLU A 18 -27.06 -18.29 18.62
N GLU A 19 -28.20 -18.99 18.70
CA GLU A 19 -28.49 -20.22 17.95
C GLU A 19 -28.64 -19.95 16.44
N GLU A 20 -29.40 -18.92 16.05
CA GLU A 20 -29.65 -18.62 14.63
C GLU A 20 -28.40 -18.08 13.90
N THR A 21 -27.56 -17.33 14.61
CA THR A 21 -26.44 -16.61 13.98
C THR A 21 -25.07 -17.18 14.31
N ASN A 22 -24.96 -18.06 15.31
CA ASN A 22 -23.71 -18.55 15.88
C ASN A 22 -22.76 -17.40 16.32
N LYS A 23 -23.32 -16.24 16.66
CA LYS A 23 -22.59 -15.05 17.15
C LYS A 23 -23.14 -14.65 18.51
N LYS A 24 -22.26 -14.12 19.39
CA LYS A 24 -22.67 -13.69 20.73
C LYS A 24 -23.57 -12.45 20.71
N ALA A 25 -24.68 -12.49 21.45
CA ALA A 25 -25.54 -11.33 21.67
C ALA A 25 -24.89 -10.30 22.61
N ILE A 26 -24.04 -10.77 23.52
CA ILE A 26 -23.31 -9.96 24.49
C ILE A 26 -21.81 -10.16 24.30
N TRP A 27 -21.08 -9.04 24.15
CA TRP A 27 -19.63 -9.02 24.07
C TRP A 27 -19.04 -8.13 25.16
N ARG A 28 -18.22 -8.70 26.05
CA ARG A 28 -17.60 -8.00 27.20
C ARG A 28 -18.62 -7.19 28.02
N GLY A 29 -19.77 -7.80 28.31
CA GLY A 29 -20.84 -7.18 29.10
C GLY A 29 -21.74 -6.19 28.34
N ASN A 30 -21.45 -5.89 27.07
CA ASN A 30 -22.25 -4.99 26.25
C ASN A 30 -23.08 -5.76 25.21
N ILE A 31 -24.33 -5.34 25.03
CA ILE A 31 -25.20 -5.87 23.97
C ILE A 31 -24.63 -5.44 22.60
N THR A 32 -24.43 -6.41 21.69
CA THR A 32 -23.86 -6.16 20.37
C THR A 32 -24.84 -5.40 19.47
N GLU A 33 -24.30 -4.58 18.56
CA GLU A 33 -25.15 -3.84 17.60
C GLU A 33 -25.90 -4.79 16.66
N ASN A 34 -25.30 -5.93 16.31
CA ASN A 34 -25.94 -6.95 15.49
C ASN A 34 -27.14 -7.59 16.20
N PHE A 35 -27.06 -7.83 17.52
CA PHE A 35 -28.22 -8.28 18.29
C PHE A 35 -29.34 -7.23 18.32
N LYS A 36 -29.00 -5.95 18.51
CA LYS A 36 -30.01 -4.87 18.46
C LYS A 36 -30.68 -4.77 17.09
N LYS A 37 -29.91 -4.92 16.01
CA LYS A 37 -30.42 -4.94 14.62
C LYS A 37 -31.31 -6.16 14.38
N TRP A 38 -30.91 -7.34 14.86
CA TRP A 38 -31.71 -8.55 14.82
C TRP A 38 -33.06 -8.38 15.52
N GLN A 39 -33.05 -7.80 16.73
CA GLN A 39 -34.29 -7.51 17.48
C GLN A 39 -35.23 -6.55 16.74
N ARG A 40 -34.70 -5.68 15.88
CA ARG A 40 -35.47 -4.76 15.03
C ARG A 40 -35.90 -5.38 13.69
N GLY A 41 -35.52 -6.63 13.40
CA GLY A 41 -35.80 -7.30 12.14
C GLY A 41 -34.98 -6.76 10.96
N GLU A 42 -33.88 -6.06 11.21
CA GLU A 42 -33.00 -5.55 10.16
C GLU A 42 -32.15 -6.67 9.56
N LYS A 43 -31.79 -6.54 8.28
CA LYS A 43 -30.80 -7.44 7.65
C LYS A 43 -29.45 -7.30 8.36
N ILE A 44 -28.95 -8.42 8.88
CA ILE A 44 -27.62 -8.50 9.49
C ILE A 44 -26.67 -9.00 8.41
N TYR A 45 -25.73 -8.13 8.03
CA TYR A 45 -24.62 -8.54 7.18
C TYR A 45 -23.52 -9.05 8.09
N PHE A 46 -23.20 -10.34 7.95
CA PHE A 46 -22.01 -10.90 8.54
C PHE A 46 -20.86 -10.55 7.60
N ASP A 47 -19.99 -9.66 8.05
CA ASP A 47 -18.82 -9.24 7.31
C ASP A 47 -17.76 -10.34 7.50
N ASP A 48 -17.51 -11.16 6.48
CA ASP A 48 -16.46 -12.19 6.47
C ASP A 48 -15.06 -11.58 6.31
N LYS A 49 -14.83 -10.42 6.95
CA LYS A 49 -13.54 -9.74 6.94
C LYS A 49 -12.67 -10.28 8.05
N GLU A 50 -11.54 -10.85 7.65
CA GLU A 50 -10.47 -11.20 8.57
C GLU A 50 -9.74 -9.95 9.05
N ARG A 51 -9.33 -9.96 10.32
CA ARG A 51 -8.51 -8.90 10.90
C ARG A 51 -7.05 -9.33 10.86
N ILE A 52 -6.22 -8.51 10.23
CA ILE A 52 -4.77 -8.69 10.20
C ILE A 52 -4.15 -7.68 11.16
N CYS A 53 -3.21 -8.13 11.99
CA CYS A 53 -2.39 -7.27 12.83
C CYS A 53 -1.10 -6.95 12.07
N ILE A 54 -0.71 -5.68 12.06
CA ILE A 54 0.58 -5.23 11.52
C ILE A 54 1.28 -4.47 12.64
N LEU A 55 2.49 -4.93 12.97
CA LEU A 55 3.36 -4.27 13.94
C LEU A 55 4.23 -3.26 13.20
N VAL A 56 4.16 -2.01 13.64
CA VAL A 56 4.90 -0.88 13.06
C VAL A 56 5.26 0.08 14.18
N SER A 57 6.34 0.83 14.02
CA SER A 57 6.69 1.91 14.94
C SER A 57 5.60 3.00 14.97
N GLU A 58 5.55 3.76 16.07
CA GLU A 58 4.60 4.86 16.20
C GLU A 58 4.87 5.95 15.15
N ASP A 59 6.13 6.25 14.88
CA ASP A 59 6.54 7.21 13.86
C ASP A 59 6.04 6.80 12.46
N MET A 60 6.26 5.55 12.06
CA MET A 60 5.82 5.06 10.76
C MET A 60 4.29 5.06 10.63
N LYS A 61 3.58 4.69 11.70
CA LYS A 61 2.12 4.78 11.75
C LYS A 61 1.64 6.22 11.58
N ASN A 62 2.30 7.19 12.22
CA ASN A 62 1.97 8.61 12.11
C ASN A 62 2.20 9.12 10.70
N GLU A 63 3.32 8.76 10.07
CA GLU A 63 3.60 9.09 8.67
C GLU A 63 2.52 8.56 7.72
N TRP A 64 2.07 7.32 7.91
CA TRP A 64 1.01 6.73 7.10
C TRP A 64 -0.33 7.45 7.29
N GLN A 65 -0.65 7.86 8.52
CA GLN A 65 -1.87 8.61 8.82
C GLN A 65 -1.84 10.02 8.21
N ASP A 66 -0.71 10.70 8.31
CA ASP A 66 -0.49 12.02 7.71
C ASP A 66 -0.60 11.95 6.20
N PHE A 67 0.05 10.96 5.58
CA PHE A 67 -0.07 10.71 4.14
C PHE A 67 -1.52 10.46 3.75
N GLY A 68 -2.24 9.60 4.49
CA GLY A 68 -3.64 9.31 4.23
C GLY A 68 -4.52 10.56 4.31
N THR A 69 -4.30 11.40 5.31
CA THR A 69 -5.03 12.66 5.51
C THR A 69 -4.79 13.65 4.38
N LYS A 70 -3.51 13.86 4.00
CA LYS A 70 -3.11 14.74 2.88
C LYS A 70 -3.70 14.31 1.54
N ASN A 71 -3.99 13.02 1.38
CA ASN A 71 -4.52 12.43 0.14
C ASN A 71 -6.00 12.01 0.22
N ASN A 72 -6.76 12.56 1.18
CA ASN A 72 -8.20 12.32 1.33
C ASN A 72 -8.58 10.83 1.50
N ILE A 73 -7.73 10.04 2.15
CA ILE A 73 -7.98 8.63 2.46
C ILE A 73 -8.59 8.52 3.85
N SER A 74 -9.83 8.04 3.89
CA SER A 74 -10.69 8.06 5.08
C SER A 74 -10.17 7.24 6.28
N THR A 75 -9.42 6.17 6.05
CA THR A 75 -8.93 5.28 7.11
C THR A 75 -7.59 4.65 6.74
N LEU A 76 -6.79 4.31 7.75
CA LEU A 76 -5.54 3.59 7.56
C LEU A 76 -5.76 2.23 6.86
N SER A 77 -6.82 1.50 7.21
CA SER A 77 -7.17 0.24 6.52
C SER A 77 -7.54 0.42 5.05
N LYS A 78 -8.02 1.61 4.66
CA LYS A 78 -8.26 1.93 3.24
C LYS A 78 -6.94 2.25 2.54
N LEU A 79 -6.02 2.95 3.21
CA LEU A 79 -4.67 3.18 2.70
C LEU A 79 -3.95 1.86 2.45
N ILE A 80 -3.86 0.99 3.46
CA ILE A 80 -3.16 -0.31 3.36
C ILE A 80 -3.70 -1.13 2.19
N ARG A 81 -5.03 -1.27 2.06
CA ARG A 81 -5.63 -2.02 0.95
C ARG A 81 -5.27 -1.43 -0.41
N LYS A 82 -5.36 -0.10 -0.57
CA LYS A 82 -4.95 0.57 -1.81
C LYS A 82 -3.47 0.36 -2.11
N SER A 83 -2.60 0.43 -1.10
CA SER A 83 -1.17 0.23 -1.26
C SER A 83 -0.85 -1.20 -1.70
N VAL A 84 -1.50 -2.20 -1.10
CA VAL A 84 -1.34 -3.61 -1.47
C VAL A 84 -1.87 -3.87 -2.88
N GLU A 85 -3.07 -3.38 -3.22
CA GLU A 85 -3.65 -3.49 -4.56
C GLU A 85 -2.74 -2.85 -5.63
N PHE A 86 -2.20 -1.67 -5.33
CA PHE A 86 -1.24 -0.99 -6.19
C PHE A 86 0.02 -1.84 -6.40
N TYR A 87 0.61 -2.36 -5.32
CA TYR A 87 1.81 -3.20 -5.40
C TYR A 87 1.56 -4.48 -6.22
N MET A 88 0.43 -5.16 -5.99
CA MET A 88 0.06 -6.36 -6.75
C MET A 88 -0.13 -6.05 -8.24
N THR A 89 -0.84 -4.96 -8.57
CA THR A 89 -1.05 -4.54 -9.95
C THR A 89 0.27 -4.17 -10.63
N PHE A 90 1.12 -3.44 -9.91
CA PHE A 90 2.43 -3.02 -10.37
C PHE A 90 3.33 -4.23 -10.69
N LYS A 91 3.44 -5.18 -9.76
CA LYS A 91 4.23 -6.42 -9.94
C LYS A 91 3.66 -7.32 -11.03
N THR A 92 2.34 -7.48 -11.12
CA THR A 92 1.69 -8.33 -12.15
C THR A 92 1.97 -7.82 -13.56
N ASN A 93 2.06 -6.50 -13.74
CA ASN A 93 2.32 -5.90 -15.05
C ASN A 93 3.82 -5.89 -15.44
N ASN A 94 4.71 -6.57 -14.69
CA ASN A 94 6.18 -6.52 -14.88
C ASN A 94 6.71 -5.08 -15.00
N PHE A 95 6.04 -4.12 -14.37
CA PHE A 95 6.51 -2.74 -14.32
C PHE A 95 7.66 -2.72 -13.32
N ASP A 96 8.88 -2.78 -13.83
CA ASP A 96 10.08 -2.75 -13.01
C ASP A 96 10.57 -1.30 -12.90
N PHE A 97 10.93 -0.85 -11.69
CA PHE A 97 11.62 0.42 -11.53
C PHE A 97 12.97 0.41 -12.28
N GLU A 98 13.59 -0.77 -12.44
CA GLU A 98 14.74 -0.95 -13.33
C GLU A 98 14.38 -0.67 -14.80
N ASN A 99 13.18 -1.08 -15.24
CA ASN A 99 12.67 -0.75 -16.59
C ASN A 99 12.43 0.74 -16.75
N ILE A 100 11.98 1.48 -15.73
CA ILE A 100 11.83 2.95 -15.81
C ILE A 100 13.19 3.60 -16.04
N SER A 101 14.22 3.20 -15.30
CA SER A 101 15.58 3.72 -15.48
C SER A 101 16.10 3.47 -16.91
N ASN A 102 15.86 2.25 -17.43
CA ASN A 102 16.25 1.88 -18.79
C ASN A 102 15.46 2.66 -19.85
N ILE A 103 14.13 2.77 -19.70
CA ILE A 103 13.26 3.56 -20.58
C ILE A 103 13.69 5.03 -20.59
N THR A 104 13.96 5.62 -19.43
CA THR A 104 14.45 7.00 -19.32
C THR A 104 15.77 7.16 -20.07
N HIS A 105 16.71 6.23 -19.92
CA HIS A 105 17.97 6.26 -20.66
C HIS A 105 17.74 6.20 -22.18
N TYR A 106 16.96 5.22 -22.64
CA TYR A 106 16.63 5.05 -24.06
C TYR A 106 15.89 6.25 -24.67
N LEU A 107 15.10 6.99 -23.88
CA LEU A 107 14.44 8.20 -24.34
C LEU A 107 15.35 9.43 -24.32
N LYS A 108 16.31 9.51 -23.39
CA LYS A 108 17.26 10.62 -23.30
C LYS A 108 18.21 10.69 -24.50
N GLU A 109 18.67 9.55 -25.01
CA GLU A 109 19.59 9.49 -26.16
C GLU A 109 19.03 10.18 -27.44
N PRO A 110 17.85 9.78 -27.97
CA PRO A 110 17.27 10.44 -29.13
C PRO A 110 16.86 11.88 -28.83
N LEU A 111 16.42 12.17 -27.60
CA LEU A 111 16.03 13.54 -27.20
C LEU A 111 17.22 14.50 -27.19
N THR A 112 18.37 14.05 -26.67
CA THR A 112 19.62 14.81 -26.70
C THR A 112 20.02 15.16 -28.14
N SER A 113 19.81 14.21 -29.05
CA SER A 113 20.08 14.40 -30.48
C SER A 113 19.13 15.40 -31.12
N ILE A 114 17.82 15.34 -30.82
CA ILE A 114 16.81 16.29 -31.32
C ILE A 114 17.09 17.71 -30.81
N LYS A 115 17.34 17.85 -29.51
CA LYS A 115 17.69 19.11 -28.86
C LYS A 115 18.97 19.70 -29.45
N GLY A 116 20.04 18.92 -29.53
CA GLY A 116 21.33 19.37 -30.07
C GLY A 116 21.24 19.82 -31.53
N ASN A 117 20.61 19.03 -32.39
CA ASN A 117 20.44 19.39 -33.80
C ASN A 117 19.57 20.64 -33.98
N SER A 118 18.47 20.77 -33.23
CA SER A 118 17.62 21.97 -33.29
C SER A 118 18.36 23.21 -32.80
N GLU A 119 19.17 23.09 -31.75
CA GLU A 119 20.00 24.18 -31.24
C GLU A 119 21.05 24.64 -32.27
N ILE A 120 21.73 23.69 -32.93
CA ILE A 120 22.70 23.99 -33.99
C ILE A 120 22.02 24.72 -35.15
N LEU A 121 20.86 24.24 -35.61
CA LEU A 121 20.11 24.89 -36.69
C LEU A 121 19.67 26.32 -36.32
N ILE A 122 19.29 26.55 -35.06
CA ILE A 122 18.91 27.88 -34.56
C ILE A 122 20.12 28.82 -34.46
N LYS A 123 21.31 28.31 -34.10
CA LYS A 123 22.51 29.13 -33.90
C LYS A 123 23.23 29.41 -35.21
N ASP A 124 23.49 28.37 -35.99
CA ASP A 124 24.45 28.43 -37.10
C ASP A 124 23.77 28.78 -38.43
N HIS A 125 22.48 28.46 -38.58
CA HIS A 125 21.73 28.65 -39.83
C HIS A 125 20.60 29.67 -39.74
N LYS A 126 20.50 30.43 -38.64
CA LYS A 126 19.41 31.39 -38.40
C LYS A 126 19.16 32.38 -39.54
N HIS A 127 20.24 32.84 -40.17
CA HIS A 127 20.21 33.86 -41.22
C HIS A 127 19.86 33.29 -42.61
N GLU A 128 19.99 31.97 -42.77
CA GLU A 128 19.71 31.25 -44.01
C GLU A 128 18.28 30.69 -44.03
N LEU A 129 17.66 30.55 -42.85
CA LEU A 129 16.33 29.99 -42.67
C LEU A 129 15.24 31.07 -42.77
N ASN A 130 14.13 30.71 -43.41
CA ASN A 130 12.92 31.53 -43.35
C ASN A 130 12.38 31.59 -41.90
N TRP A 131 11.66 32.67 -41.58
CA TRP A 131 11.16 32.91 -40.23
C TRP A 131 10.15 31.86 -39.71
N ASP A 132 9.27 31.36 -40.56
CA ASP A 132 8.32 30.28 -40.22
C ASP A 132 9.04 28.96 -39.90
N ILE A 133 10.08 28.63 -40.66
CA ILE A 133 10.92 27.45 -40.43
C ILE A 133 11.68 27.61 -39.10
N LEU A 134 12.27 28.79 -38.87
CA LEU A 134 12.95 29.10 -37.62
C LEU A 134 12.02 28.98 -36.41
N LEU A 135 10.78 29.47 -36.52
CA LEU A 135 9.76 29.32 -35.47
C LEU A 135 9.43 27.84 -35.20
N LYS A 136 9.29 27.01 -36.24
CA LYS A 136 9.05 25.57 -36.09
C LYS A 136 10.21 24.86 -35.40
N ILE A 137 11.46 25.17 -35.79
CA ILE A 137 12.65 24.58 -35.15
C ILE A 137 12.76 25.02 -33.69
N LYS A 138 12.48 26.30 -33.40
CA LYS A 138 12.41 26.79 -32.02
C LYS A 138 11.36 26.03 -31.20
N ASN A 139 10.17 25.80 -31.77
CA ASN A 139 9.15 25.02 -31.10
C ASN A 139 9.60 23.59 -30.82
N ILE A 140 10.31 22.94 -31.76
CA ILE A 140 10.89 21.60 -31.55
C ILE A 140 11.89 21.62 -30.39
N PHE A 141 12.76 22.63 -30.32
CA PHE A 141 13.71 22.79 -29.22
C PHE A 141 13.00 22.99 -27.88
N ASP A 142 12.05 23.93 -27.80
CA ASP A 142 11.31 24.24 -26.58
C ASP A 142 10.52 23.01 -26.07
N GLU A 143 9.85 22.27 -26.96
CA GLU A 143 9.14 21.02 -26.60
C GLU A 143 10.12 19.90 -26.18
N SER A 144 11.32 19.85 -26.75
CA SER A 144 12.34 18.89 -26.35
C SER A 144 12.84 19.14 -24.91
N GLU A 145 12.97 20.40 -24.51
CA GLU A 145 13.31 20.79 -23.13
C GLU A 145 12.23 20.36 -22.14
N ILE A 146 10.97 20.63 -22.47
CA ILE A 146 9.82 20.25 -21.65
C ILE A 146 9.78 18.73 -21.47
N LEU A 147 9.99 17.98 -22.55
CA LEU A 147 10.01 16.52 -22.50
C LEU A 147 11.17 16.00 -21.65
N GLN A 148 12.35 16.60 -21.75
CA GLN A 148 13.53 16.20 -20.96
C GLN A 148 13.24 16.34 -19.46
N GLN A 149 12.69 17.48 -19.04
CA GLN A 149 12.33 17.73 -17.64
C GLN A 149 11.32 16.72 -17.11
N ARG A 150 10.31 16.35 -17.92
CA ARG A 150 9.32 15.34 -17.55
C ARG A 150 9.94 13.96 -17.39
N ILE A 151 10.85 13.57 -18.28
CA ILE A 151 11.56 12.28 -18.21
C ILE A 151 12.45 12.21 -16.96
N GLU A 152 13.12 13.31 -16.62
CA GLU A 152 13.96 13.41 -15.42
C GLU A 152 13.15 13.26 -14.13
N GLY A 153 11.93 13.79 -14.09
CA GLY A 153 11.00 13.63 -12.97
C GLY A 153 10.59 12.17 -12.69
N LEU A 154 10.75 11.25 -13.64
CA LEU A 154 10.37 9.83 -13.46
C LEU A 154 11.40 9.02 -12.66
N VAL A 155 12.64 9.49 -12.51
CA VAL A 155 13.77 8.70 -11.97
C VAL A 155 13.97 8.87 -10.45
N VAL A 156 13.33 9.87 -9.83
CA VAL A 156 13.60 10.32 -8.45
C VAL A 156 13.19 9.30 -7.35
N GLY A 157 12.63 8.13 -7.71
CA GLY A 157 12.08 7.15 -6.77
C GLY A 157 12.93 5.91 -6.47
N LYS A 158 14.26 5.90 -6.66
CA LYS A 158 15.09 4.76 -6.22
C LYS A 158 15.23 4.76 -4.69
N THR A 159 14.26 4.17 -4.00
CA THR A 159 14.46 3.74 -2.61
C THR A 159 15.45 2.58 -2.61
N SER A 160 16.57 2.81 -1.94
CA SER A 160 17.67 1.91 -1.65
C SER A 160 17.19 0.50 -1.32
N GLY A 161 17.74 -0.50 -2.01
CA GLY A 161 17.59 -1.90 -1.62
C GLY A 161 18.34 -2.15 -0.33
N GLU A 162 17.63 -2.09 0.80
CA GLU A 162 18.07 -2.73 2.03
C GLU A 162 17.65 -4.20 1.98
N ASN A 163 18.49 -5.09 2.52
CA ASN A 163 18.22 -6.53 2.63
C ASN A 163 16.84 -6.73 3.28
N GLN A 164 15.85 -7.04 2.46
CA GLN A 164 14.46 -7.10 2.89
C GLN A 164 14.20 -8.47 3.52
N ILE A 165 14.13 -8.52 4.84
CA ILE A 165 13.66 -9.68 5.60
C ILE A 165 12.17 -9.85 5.31
N ASP A 166 11.75 -11.02 4.84
CA ASP A 166 10.35 -11.29 4.51
C ASP A 166 9.48 -11.54 5.75
N LEU A 167 10.05 -12.17 6.79
CA LEU A 167 9.32 -12.62 7.98
C LEU A 167 10.17 -12.46 9.25
N LEU A 168 9.60 -11.85 10.30
CA LEU A 168 10.12 -11.91 11.67
C LEU A 168 9.29 -12.91 12.48
N ILE A 169 9.93 -13.95 12.99
CA ILE A 169 9.31 -15.01 13.77
C ILE A 169 9.60 -14.76 15.26
N VAL A 170 8.55 -14.55 16.05
CA VAL A 170 8.66 -14.24 17.49
C VAL A 170 7.96 -15.31 18.30
N ASP A 171 8.73 -16.06 19.10
CA ASP A 171 8.23 -17.11 20.00
C ASP A 171 9.25 -17.35 21.12
N ASP A 172 8.82 -17.65 22.33
CA ASP A 172 9.72 -17.91 23.46
C ASP A 172 10.30 -19.35 23.45
N ASP A 173 9.74 -20.25 22.63
CA ASP A 173 10.27 -21.60 22.42
C ASP A 173 11.20 -21.70 21.19
N HIS A 174 12.47 -22.04 21.47
CA HIS A 174 13.49 -22.26 20.44
C HIS A 174 13.12 -23.37 19.43
N SER A 175 12.37 -24.39 19.85
CA SER A 175 12.01 -25.51 18.99
C SER A 175 11.01 -25.07 17.91
N THR A 176 10.04 -24.26 18.32
CA THR A 176 9.02 -23.65 17.46
C THR A 176 9.65 -22.68 16.48
N ILE A 177 10.55 -21.80 16.93
CA ILE A 177 11.30 -20.91 16.03
C ILE A 177 12.03 -21.70 14.95
N LYS A 178 12.82 -22.71 15.34
CA LYS A 178 13.60 -23.50 14.38
C LYS A 178 12.73 -24.22 13.35
N LEU A 179 11.58 -24.75 13.79
CA LEU A 179 10.61 -25.39 12.89
C LEU A 179 10.02 -24.39 11.89
N LEU A 180 9.57 -23.23 12.37
CA LEU A 180 8.94 -22.20 11.55
C LEU A 180 9.93 -21.57 10.57
N THR A 181 11.13 -21.22 11.04
CA THR A 181 12.22 -20.71 10.18
C THR A 181 12.50 -21.69 9.04
N GLY A 182 12.74 -22.97 9.36
CA GLY A 182 13.01 -23.98 8.33
C GLY A 182 11.83 -24.18 7.36
N TYR A 183 10.59 -24.10 7.86
CA TYR A 183 9.40 -24.18 7.02
C TYR A 183 9.31 -23.01 6.04
N PHE A 184 9.48 -21.77 6.51
CA PHE A 184 9.33 -20.58 5.66
C PHE A 184 10.53 -20.38 4.71
N GLU A 185 11.75 -20.67 5.16
CA GLU A 185 12.93 -20.69 4.28
C GLU A 185 12.77 -21.72 3.15
N SER A 186 12.19 -22.90 3.43
CA SER A 186 11.90 -23.90 2.40
C SER A 186 10.87 -23.42 1.35
N LYS A 187 10.09 -22.39 1.68
CA LYS A 187 9.13 -21.72 0.79
C LYS A 187 9.72 -20.50 0.09
N GLY A 188 10.99 -20.18 0.34
CA GLY A 188 11.72 -19.08 -0.29
C GLY A 188 11.64 -17.75 0.43
N TYR A 189 11.15 -17.73 1.68
CA TYR A 189 11.16 -16.52 2.51
C TYR A 189 12.46 -16.37 3.28
N THR A 190 12.98 -15.16 3.38
CA THR A 190 14.04 -14.79 4.31
C THR A 190 13.46 -14.52 5.70
N CYS A 191 14.02 -15.16 6.72
CA CYS A 191 13.46 -15.12 8.07
C CYS A 191 14.47 -14.54 9.06
N GLU A 192 13.99 -13.69 9.96
CA GLU A 192 14.68 -13.27 11.18
C GLU A 192 13.93 -13.82 12.39
N THR A 193 14.63 -14.05 13.51
CA THR A 193 14.05 -14.71 14.69
C THR A 193 14.24 -13.86 15.93
N ALA A 194 13.25 -13.83 16.82
CA ALA A 194 13.33 -13.18 18.12
C ALA A 194 12.70 -14.05 19.21
N PHE A 195 13.34 -14.10 20.38
CA PHE A 195 12.94 -14.99 21.48
C PHE A 195 12.07 -14.32 22.54
N ASN A 196 11.84 -13.01 22.39
CA ASN A 196 11.00 -12.22 23.28
C ASN A 196 10.62 -10.90 22.60
N GLY A 197 9.74 -10.13 23.25
CA GLY A 197 9.25 -8.87 22.71
C GLY A 197 10.31 -7.76 22.61
N GLU A 198 11.33 -7.76 23.46
CA GLU A 198 12.41 -6.76 23.42
C GLU A 198 13.35 -7.03 22.23
N ASP A 199 13.79 -8.28 22.09
CA ASP A 199 14.57 -8.80 20.95
C ASP A 199 13.84 -8.59 19.62
N ALA A 200 12.51 -8.77 19.61
CA ALA A 200 11.71 -8.53 18.42
C ALA A 200 11.69 -7.04 18.02
N LEU A 201 11.71 -6.12 18.99
CA LEU A 201 11.72 -4.68 18.74
C LEU A 201 13.08 -4.18 18.27
N GLU A 202 14.18 -4.82 18.66
CA GLU A 202 15.53 -4.48 18.15
C GLU A 202 15.73 -4.86 16.67
N LYS A 203 14.90 -5.79 16.16
CA LYS A 203 14.98 -6.36 14.80
C LYS A 203 14.00 -5.74 13.80
N ILE A 204 13.23 -4.73 14.22
CA ILE A 204 12.25 -3.96 13.40
C ILE A 204 12.76 -2.53 13.24
#